data_AF-A0A8S0ZIP2-F1
#
_entry.id   AF-A0A8S0ZIP2-F1
#
_cell.length_a   1.000
_cell.length_b   1.000
_cell.length_c   1.000
_cell.angle_alpha   90.00
_cell.angle_beta   90.00
_cell.angle_gamma   90.00
#
_symmetry.space_group_name_H-M   'P 1'
#
loop_
_entity.id
_entity.type
_entity.pdbx_description
1 polymer ?
#
loop_
_entity_poly.entity_id
_entity_poly.type
_entity_poly.pdbx_seq_one_letter_code
_entity_poly.pdbx_strand_id
1 'polypeptide(L)'
;MKVLVAICVLTLVALSFARPEGHSRGCIYILGNCYRECEEGTHAFATSCGPKTPEATCDEPNPKQEKGIICDYSACYCDPPTVRDKVSGKCVTLDQCPKK
;
A
#
# COMPACT_ATOMS: atom_id res chain seq x y z
N MET A 1 6.71 43.81 -15.14
CA MET A 1 7.19 42.65 -15.93
C MET A 1 8.19 41.77 -15.16
N LYS A 2 9.32 42.29 -14.67
CA LYS A 2 10.34 41.47 -13.98
C LYS A 2 9.82 40.67 -12.77
N VAL A 3 8.93 41.28 -11.97
CA VAL A 3 8.31 40.62 -10.80
C VAL A 3 7.37 39.47 -11.21
N LEU A 4 6.59 39.66 -12.28
CA LEU A 4 5.71 38.60 -12.80
C LEU A 4 6.51 37.40 -13.32
N VAL A 5 7.62 37.66 -14.02
CA VAL A 5 8.52 36.61 -14.50
C VAL A 5 9.14 35.85 -13.32
N ALA A 6 9.57 36.54 -12.27
CA ALA A 6 10.12 35.90 -11.07
C ALA A 6 9.10 34.99 -10.36
N ILE A 7 7.83 35.42 -10.26
CA ILE A 7 6.76 34.61 -9.66
C ILE A 7 6.45 33.37 -10.53
N CYS A 8 6.42 33.50 -11.86
CA CYS A 8 6.24 32.36 -12.76
C CYS A 8 7.36 31.33 -12.64
N VAL A 9 8.62 31.78 -12.52
CA VAL A 9 9.75 30.86 -12.36
C VAL A 9 9.68 30.14 -11.00
N LEU A 10 9.37 30.86 -9.92
CA LEU A 10 9.23 30.27 -8.59
C LEU A 10 8.10 29.23 -8.51
N THR A 11 6.97 29.50 -9.16
CA THR A 11 5.84 28.56 -9.21
C THR A 11 6.16 27.31 -10.02
N LEU A 12 6.81 27.44 -11.18
CA LEU A 12 7.27 26.29 -11.96
C LEU A 12 8.27 25.41 -11.19
N VAL A 13 9.21 26.04 -10.49
CA VAL A 13 10.17 25.33 -9.65
C VAL A 13 9.45 24.58 -8.52
N ALA A 14 8.52 25.22 -7.82
CA ALA A 14 7.73 24.58 -6.77
C ALA A 14 6.92 23.37 -7.29
N LEU A 15 6.29 23.49 -8.47
CA LEU A 15 5.58 22.38 -9.14
C LEU A 15 6.51 21.22 -9.52
N SER A 16 7.75 21.49 -9.93
CA SER A 16 8.72 20.42 -10.24
C SER A 16 9.24 19.68 -9.01
N PHE A 17 9.18 20.29 -7.82
CA PHE A 17 9.50 19.64 -6.55
C PHE A 17 8.30 19.01 -5.86
N ALA A 18 7.08 19.27 -6.33
CA ALA A 18 5.88 18.57 -5.89
C ALA A 18 6.01 17.11 -6.32
N ARG A 19 6.48 16.25 -5.42
CA ARG A 19 6.37 14.80 -5.58
C ARG A 19 4.88 14.49 -5.60
N PRO A 20 4.33 13.89 -6.66
CA PRO A 20 2.97 13.40 -6.59
C PRO A 20 2.92 12.43 -5.40
N GLU A 21 2.06 12.69 -4.43
CA GLU A 21 1.81 11.80 -3.28
C GLU A 21 1.32 10.40 -3.71
N GLY A 22 1.09 10.19 -5.01
CA GLY A 22 0.89 8.88 -5.61
C GLY A 22 2.21 8.24 -6.06
N HIS A 23 3.06 7.79 -5.14
CA HIS A 23 3.68 6.50 -5.42
C HIS A 23 2.52 5.53 -5.56
N SER A 24 2.36 4.92 -6.74
CA SER A 24 1.28 3.95 -6.95
C SER A 24 1.41 2.91 -5.84
N ARG A 25 0.40 2.89 -4.97
CA ARG A 25 0.25 1.87 -3.91
C ARG A 25 0.06 0.48 -4.52
N GLY A 26 -0.04 0.42 -5.86
CA GLY A 26 -0.37 -0.75 -6.63
C GLY A 26 -1.87 -1.03 -6.57
N CYS A 27 -2.27 -2.07 -7.29
CA CYS A 27 -3.66 -2.48 -7.35
C CYS A 27 -3.84 -3.99 -7.24
N ILE A 28 -5.08 -4.37 -6.94
CA ILE A 28 -5.54 -5.74 -7.03
C ILE A 28 -5.81 -6.05 -8.50
N TYR A 29 -5.22 -7.14 -8.97
CA TYR A 29 -5.36 -7.61 -10.33
C TYR A 29 -6.37 -8.77 -10.40
N ILE A 30 -7.25 -8.72 -11.40
CA ILE A 30 -8.12 -9.83 -11.80
C ILE A 30 -7.82 -10.14 -13.26
N LEU A 31 -7.33 -11.35 -13.53
CA LEU A 31 -6.95 -11.80 -14.88
C LEU A 31 -5.97 -10.83 -15.57
N GLY A 32 -4.98 -10.32 -14.83
CA GLY A 32 -3.97 -9.39 -15.33
C GLY A 32 -4.43 -7.93 -15.48
N ASN A 33 -5.71 -7.64 -15.23
CA ASN A 33 -6.24 -6.28 -15.26
C ASN A 33 -6.33 -5.69 -13.86
N CYS A 34 -5.88 -4.44 -13.74
CA CYS A 34 -6.02 -3.65 -12.52
C CYS A 34 -7.51 -3.43 -12.22
N TYR A 35 -8.02 -4.10 -11.20
CA TYR A 35 -9.43 -4.04 -10.82
C TYR A 35 -9.71 -2.90 -9.83
N ARG A 36 -8.81 -2.73 -8.85
CA ARG A 36 -8.97 -1.74 -7.78
C ARG A 36 -7.63 -1.31 -7.21
N GLU A 37 -7.38 -0.01 -7.18
CA GLU A 37 -6.23 0.58 -6.49
C GLU A 37 -6.25 0.28 -4.98
N CYS A 38 -5.08 0.09 -4.39
CA CYS A 38 -4.98 -0.12 -2.96
C CYS A 38 -5.29 1.15 -2.16
N GLU A 39 -6.00 0.94 -1.06
CA GLU A 39 -6.45 2.01 -0.16
C GLU A 39 -5.25 2.67 0.54
N GLU A 40 -5.45 3.86 1.11
CA GLU A 40 -4.38 4.54 1.84
C GLU A 40 -3.92 3.72 3.06
N GLY A 41 -2.61 3.70 3.30
CA GLY A 41 -1.99 2.86 4.32
C GLY A 41 -1.87 1.38 3.93
N THR A 42 -2.07 1.06 2.65
CA THR A 42 -1.83 -0.28 2.10
C THR A 42 -0.99 -0.23 0.82
N HIS A 43 -0.35 -1.36 0.50
CA HIS A 43 0.35 -1.60 -0.74
C HIS A 43 -0.12 -2.90 -1.40
N ALA A 44 0.04 -3.00 -2.71
CA ALA A 44 -0.26 -4.21 -3.45
C ALA A 44 0.80 -5.28 -3.16
N PHE A 45 0.30 -6.44 -2.75
CA PHE A 45 1.05 -7.68 -2.68
C PHE A 45 0.51 -8.60 -3.77
N ALA A 46 1.39 -9.08 -4.64
CA ALA A 46 1.03 -10.03 -5.68
C ALA A 46 2.09 -11.12 -5.82
N THR A 47 1.62 -12.33 -6.15
CA THR A 47 2.50 -13.45 -6.50
C THR A 47 2.03 -14.01 -7.83
N SER A 48 2.94 -14.14 -8.80
CA SER A 48 2.60 -14.73 -10.11
C SER A 48 2.22 -16.20 -9.97
N CYS A 49 3.19 -17.04 -9.59
CA CYS A 49 3.00 -18.43 -9.17
C CYS A 49 4.10 -18.76 -8.16
N GLY A 50 3.78 -18.72 -6.88
CA GLY A 50 4.77 -18.89 -5.84
C GLY A 50 4.19 -19.05 -4.44
N PRO A 51 5.05 -19.27 -3.45
CA PRO A 51 4.63 -19.26 -2.06
C PRO A 51 4.23 -17.85 -1.61
N LYS A 52 3.05 -17.72 -1.00
CA LYS A 52 2.59 -16.44 -0.45
C LYS A 52 3.02 -16.27 0.99
N THR A 53 3.31 -15.03 1.36
CA THR A 53 3.35 -14.63 2.77
C THR A 53 2.00 -14.00 3.10
N PRO A 54 1.26 -14.51 4.10
CA PRO A 54 0.01 -13.88 4.54
C PRO A 54 0.23 -12.44 5.01
N GLU A 55 -0.81 -11.62 4.96
CA GLU A 55 -0.80 -10.29 5.56
C GLU A 55 -0.59 -10.39 7.09
N ALA A 56 0.19 -9.47 7.65
CA ALA A 56 0.34 -9.36 9.10
C ALA A 56 -0.98 -8.89 9.73
N THR A 57 -1.39 -9.54 10.81
CA THR A 57 -2.67 -9.26 11.49
C THR A 57 -2.44 -9.06 12.98
N CYS A 58 -3.41 -8.49 13.68
CA CYS A 58 -3.36 -8.41 15.15
C CYS A 58 -3.20 -9.78 15.83
N ASP A 59 -3.69 -10.86 15.21
CA ASP A 59 -3.56 -12.22 15.73
C ASP A 59 -2.19 -12.86 15.43
N GLU A 60 -1.64 -12.56 14.26
CA GLU A 60 -0.38 -13.09 13.75
C GLU A 60 0.40 -11.96 13.07
N PRO A 61 1.19 -11.20 13.86
CA PRO A 61 1.87 -10.02 13.34
C PRO A 61 3.15 -10.34 12.58
N ASN A 62 3.68 -11.56 12.71
CA ASN A 62 4.88 -12.01 12.00
C ASN A 62 4.57 -13.26 11.18
N PRO A 63 3.67 -13.17 10.18
CA PRO A 63 3.26 -14.31 9.39
C PRO A 63 4.46 -14.88 8.63
N LYS A 64 4.55 -16.20 8.62
CA LYS A 64 5.57 -16.91 7.84
C LYS A 64 5.04 -17.22 6.45
N GLN A 65 5.95 -17.26 5.49
CA GLN A 65 5.64 -17.70 4.14
C GLN A 65 5.05 -19.11 4.17
N GLU A 66 3.95 -19.29 3.45
CA GLU A 66 3.29 -20.58 3.28
C GLU A 66 4.08 -21.48 2.34
N LYS A 67 4.00 -22.79 2.56
CA LYS A 67 4.68 -23.79 1.71
C LYS A 67 3.92 -24.08 0.40
N GLY A 68 2.63 -23.77 0.35
CA GLY A 68 1.81 -23.99 -0.84
C GLY A 68 2.12 -22.97 -1.93
N ILE A 69 2.00 -23.40 -3.18
CA ILE A 69 2.08 -22.50 -4.34
C ILE A 69 0.69 -21.98 -4.65
N ILE A 70 0.57 -20.66 -4.75
CA ILE A 70 -0.62 -19.97 -5.24
C ILE A 70 -0.26 -19.23 -6.52
N CYS A 71 -1.18 -19.24 -7.49
CA CYS A 71 -1.04 -18.50 -8.73
C CYS A 71 -2.09 -17.39 -8.82
N ASP A 72 -1.75 -16.31 -9.53
CA ASP A 72 -2.61 -15.15 -9.77
C ASP A 72 -3.20 -14.53 -8.50
N TYR A 73 -2.43 -14.59 -7.41
CA TYR A 73 -2.83 -13.97 -6.15
C TYR A 73 -2.42 -12.50 -6.14
N SER A 74 -3.38 -11.64 -5.83
CA SER A 74 -3.11 -10.23 -5.54
C SER A 74 -4.06 -9.73 -4.44
N ALA A 75 -3.54 -8.87 -3.57
CA ALA A 75 -4.27 -8.28 -2.46
C ALA A 75 -3.62 -6.96 -2.04
N CYS A 76 -4.33 -6.16 -1.24
CA CYS A 76 -3.76 -4.96 -0.61
C CYS A 76 -3.40 -5.29 0.83
N TYR A 77 -2.11 -5.21 1.16
CA TYR A 77 -1.58 -5.47 2.49
C TYR A 77 -1.31 -4.16 3.22
N CYS A 78 -1.49 -4.14 4.53
CA CYS A 78 -1.12 -3.00 5.36
C CYS A 78 0.36 -2.63 5.23
N ASP A 79 0.65 -1.33 5.21
CA ASP A 79 2.01 -0.83 5.18
C ASP A 79 2.72 -1.07 6.52
N PRO A 80 4.00 -1.49 6.51
CA PRO A 80 4.78 -1.55 7.75
C PRO A 80 4.86 -0.17 8.42
N PRO A 81 4.76 -0.06 9.76
CA PRO A 81 4.74 -1.14 10.76
C PRO A 81 3.33 -1.56 11.21
N THR A 82 2.30 -1.31 10.41
CA THR A 82 0.90 -1.59 10.78
C THR A 82 0.50 -3.03 10.47
N VAL A 83 -0.53 -3.51 11.17
CA VAL A 83 -1.12 -4.84 11.00
C VAL A 83 -2.62 -4.73 10.77
N ARG A 84 -3.22 -5.70 10.08
CA ARG A 84 -4.66 -5.75 9.86
C ARG A 84 -5.39 -6.18 11.13
N ASP A 85 -6.25 -5.32 11.64
CA ASP A 85 -7.30 -5.73 12.58
C ASP A 85 -8.46 -6.35 11.78
N LYS A 86 -8.69 -7.65 11.95
CA LYS A 86 -9.76 -8.38 11.24
C LYS A 86 -11.15 -7.98 11.70
N VAL A 87 -11.29 -7.39 12.88
CA VAL A 87 -12.60 -6.98 13.42
C VAL A 87 -13.07 -5.70 12.74
N SER A 88 -12.21 -4.68 12.68
CA SER A 88 -12.54 -3.39 12.03
C SER A 88 -12.21 -3.36 10.53
N GLY A 89 -11.37 -4.28 10.04
CA GLY A 89 -10.83 -4.27 8.67
C GLY A 89 -9.73 -3.23 8.44
N LYS A 90 -9.31 -2.49 9.47
CA LYS A 90 -8.36 -1.37 9.34
C LYS A 90 -6.92 -1.82 9.59
N CYS A 91 -5.99 -1.08 9.00
CA CYS A 91 -4.57 -1.14 9.35
C CYS A 91 -4.35 -0.32 10.61
N VAL A 92 -3.85 -0.96 11.66
CA VAL A 92 -3.61 -0.36 12.96
C VAL A 92 -2.21 -0.72 13.45
N THR A 93 -1.68 0.05 14.39
CA THR A 93 -0.45 -0.34 15.08
C THR A 93 -0.73 -1.46 16.09
N LEU A 94 0.30 -2.24 16.45
CA LEU A 94 0.15 -3.39 17.35
C LEU A 94 -0.44 -3.03 18.72
N ASP A 95 -0.14 -1.84 19.24
CA ASP A 95 -0.68 -1.32 20.50
C ASP A 95 -2.18 -1.00 20.45
N GLN A 96 -2.72 -0.81 19.24
CA GLN A 96 -4.14 -0.53 18.99
C GLN A 96 -4.95 -1.78 18.68
N CYS A 97 -4.32 -2.95 18.64
CA CYS A 97 -5.01 -4.21 18.43
C CYS A 97 -6.01 -4.49 19.56
N PRO A 98 -7.19 -5.05 19.25
CA PRO A 98 -8.18 -5.41 20.26
C PRO A 98 -7.58 -6.38 21.28
N LYS A 99 -7.71 -6.04 22.57
CA LYS A 99 -7.30 -6.91 23.67
C LYS A 99 -8.25 -8.11 23.69
N LYS A 100 -7.68 -9.31 23.67
CA LYS A 100 -8.42 -10.57 23.81
C LYS A 100 -8.72 -10.87 25.27
#